data_AF-A0A317NVB4-F1
#
_entry.id   AF-A0A317NVB4-F1
#
_cell.length_a   1.000
_cell.length_b   1.000
_cell.length_c   1.000
_cell.angle_alpha   90.00
_cell.angle_beta   90.00
_cell.angle_gamma   90.00
#
_symmetry.space_group_name_H-M   'P 1'
#
loop_
_entity.id
_entity.type
_entity.pdbx_description
1 polymer ?
#
loop_
_entity_poly.entity_id
_entity_poly.type
_entity_poly.pdbx_seq_one_letter_code
_entity_poly.pdbx_strand_id
1 'polypeptide(L)'
;MAEPVPTREQARQLLARVFGPSTAFSILESNHGWICREMRPQETRPRTGPPTNLGMGSYVVNKHTGVITAHSSMGLEAIGKEFDQTTEAGLPPQGYQVYPKQRRIHLTRVFEDPNTIIYRVHLTFLANPDSPGITQDVEITKNPIRHRPTDRVSGVATSWAYAQSRSTGTWPAEGTIEQ
;
A
#
# COMPACT_ATOMS: atom_id res chain seq x y z
N MET A 1 -12.44 -12.46 -1.59
CA MET A 1 -13.25 -11.34 -1.05
C MET A 1 -12.87 -11.15 0.41
N ALA A 2 -12.85 -9.92 0.92
CA ALA A 2 -12.64 -9.71 2.36
C ALA A 2 -13.92 -10.01 3.14
N GLU A 3 -13.75 -10.43 4.39
CA GLU A 3 -14.84 -10.83 5.27
C GLU A 3 -15.30 -9.65 6.14
N PRO A 4 -16.58 -9.57 6.51
CA PRO A 4 -17.08 -8.52 7.40
C PRO A 4 -16.36 -8.53 8.75
N VAL A 5 -16.15 -7.33 9.30
CA VAL A 5 -15.39 -7.08 10.53
C VAL A 5 -16.27 -6.31 11.52
N PRO A 6 -17.31 -6.95 12.09
CA PRO A 6 -18.26 -6.29 12.97
C PRO A 6 -17.68 -5.85 14.32
N THR A 7 -16.54 -6.40 14.76
CA THR A 7 -15.96 -6.14 16.09
C THR A 7 -14.57 -5.52 16.04
N ARG A 8 -14.21 -4.79 17.10
CA ARG A 8 -12.90 -4.15 17.26
C ARG A 8 -11.78 -5.19 17.29
N GLU A 9 -12.01 -6.33 17.92
CA GLU A 9 -11.07 -7.44 18.02
C GLU A 9 -10.76 -8.04 16.65
N GLN A 10 -11.78 -8.24 15.81
CA GLN A 10 -11.59 -8.71 14.44
C GLN A 10 -10.86 -7.66 13.60
N ALA A 11 -11.12 -6.36 13.81
CA ALA A 11 -10.37 -5.30 13.14
C ALA A 11 -8.89 -5.35 13.51
N ARG A 12 -8.58 -5.55 14.80
CA ARG A 12 -7.21 -5.70 15.29
C ARG A 12 -6.53 -6.94 14.70
N GLN A 13 -7.22 -8.07 14.65
CA GLN A 13 -6.69 -9.31 14.05
C GLN A 13 -6.41 -9.14 12.56
N LEU A 14 -7.32 -8.48 11.84
CA LEU A 14 -7.15 -8.21 10.42
C LEU A 14 -5.95 -7.27 10.19
N LEU A 15 -5.82 -6.20 10.97
CA LEU A 15 -4.67 -5.29 10.89
C LEU A 15 -3.35 -6.01 11.19
N ALA A 16 -3.32 -6.85 12.23
CA ALA A 16 -2.15 -7.65 12.58
C ALA A 16 -1.77 -8.64 11.47
N ARG A 17 -2.76 -9.20 10.76
CA ARG A 17 -2.52 -10.07 9.59
C ARG A 17 -1.97 -9.30 8.40
N VAL A 18 -2.47 -8.09 8.15
CA VAL A 18 -2.12 -7.28 6.97
C VAL A 18 -0.80 -6.53 7.13
N PHE A 19 -0.56 -5.94 8.31
CA PHE A 19 0.60 -5.08 8.59
C PHE A 19 1.64 -5.73 9.51
N GLY A 20 1.41 -6.96 9.94
CA GLY A 20 2.27 -7.70 10.85
C GLY A 20 1.88 -7.55 12.33
N PRO A 21 2.20 -8.54 13.17
CA PRO A 21 1.77 -8.60 14.57
C PRO A 21 2.48 -7.59 15.48
N SER A 22 3.62 -7.04 15.03
CA SER A 22 4.43 -6.06 15.78
C SER A 22 3.91 -4.63 15.66
N THR A 23 2.96 -4.38 14.76
CA THR A 23 2.47 -3.03 14.47
C THR A 23 1.31 -2.68 15.41
N ALA A 24 1.50 -1.67 16.25
CA ALA A 24 0.47 -1.21 17.18
C ALA A 24 -0.47 -0.21 16.48
N PHE A 25 -1.77 -0.32 16.72
CA PHE A 25 -2.76 0.58 16.14
C PHE A 25 -3.69 1.17 17.21
N SER A 26 -3.92 2.48 17.14
CA SER A 26 -5.03 3.13 17.83
C SER A 26 -6.27 2.96 16.99
N ILE A 27 -7.31 2.30 17.53
CA ILE A 27 -8.57 2.00 16.84
C ILE A 27 -9.69 2.82 17.46
N LEU A 28 -10.33 3.66 16.67
CA LEU A 28 -11.56 4.38 16.97
C LEU A 28 -12.73 3.75 16.21
N GLU A 29 -13.89 3.68 16.84
CA GLU A 29 -15.10 3.19 16.20
C GLU A 29 -15.81 4.31 15.42
N SER A 30 -16.29 3.97 14.22
CA SER A 30 -17.20 4.77 13.38
C SER A 30 -18.47 3.97 13.11
N ASN A 31 -19.49 4.59 12.50
CA ASN A 31 -20.75 3.88 12.18
C ASN A 31 -20.50 2.72 11.21
N HIS A 32 -19.72 2.97 10.15
CA HIS A 32 -19.48 2.00 9.08
C HIS A 32 -18.06 1.44 9.07
N GLY A 33 -17.19 1.87 9.98
CA GLY A 33 -15.78 1.49 9.95
C GLY A 33 -15.04 1.53 11.28
N TRP A 34 -13.82 1.01 11.26
CA TRP A 34 -12.82 1.12 12.32
C TRP A 34 -11.68 2.00 11.83
N ILE A 35 -11.50 3.16 12.45
CA ILE A 35 -10.48 4.12 12.06
C ILE A 35 -9.22 3.79 12.84
N CYS A 36 -8.15 3.52 12.14
CA CYS A 36 -6.93 2.94 12.69
C CYS A 36 -5.75 3.86 12.38
N ARG A 37 -4.97 4.22 13.39
CA ARG A 37 -3.71 4.94 13.21
C ARG A 37 -2.57 4.10 13.73
N GLU A 38 -1.54 3.94 12.91
CA GLU A 38 -0.31 3.30 13.35
C GLU A 38 0.31 4.08 14.52
N MET A 39 0.62 3.37 15.60
CA MET A 39 1.33 3.88 16.75
C MET A 39 2.77 3.40 16.70
N ARG A 40 3.74 4.30 16.84
CA ARG A 40 5.12 3.89 17.07
C ARG A 40 5.24 3.20 18.44
N PRO A 41 6.03 2.11 18.54
CA PRO A 41 6.58 1.69 19.81
C PRO A 41 7.30 2.89 20.46
N GLN A 42 7.15 3.04 21.77
CA GLN A 42 7.55 4.25 22.50
C GLN A 42 9.08 4.46 22.63
N GLU A 43 9.91 3.82 21.79
CA GLU A 43 11.36 3.99 21.81
C GLU A 43 11.81 5.11 20.88
N THR A 44 12.39 6.15 21.49
CA THR A 44 13.13 7.27 20.87
C THR A 44 12.27 8.39 20.25
N ARG A 45 11.69 9.22 21.12
CA ARG A 45 11.46 10.65 20.81
C ARG A 45 12.83 11.35 20.83
N PRO A 46 13.36 11.91 19.73
CA PRO A 46 14.31 13.01 19.86
C PRO A 46 13.57 14.18 20.50
N ARG A 47 14.15 14.72 21.57
CA ARG A 47 13.55 15.73 22.47
C ARG A 47 13.49 17.14 21.84
N THR A 48 13.86 17.27 20.58
CA THR A 48 14.07 18.54 19.88
C THR A 48 13.83 18.34 18.38
N GLY A 49 12.60 18.53 17.94
CA GLY A 49 12.23 18.54 16.52
C GLY A 49 10.71 18.57 16.34
N PRO A 50 10.17 19.24 15.31
CA PRO A 50 8.73 19.21 15.04
C PRO A 50 8.29 17.75 14.85
N PRO A 51 7.10 17.35 15.36
CA PRO A 51 6.59 15.99 15.21
C PRO A 51 6.49 15.70 13.72
N THR A 52 7.45 14.93 13.21
CA THR A 52 7.52 14.58 11.81
C THR A 52 6.54 13.43 11.62
N ASN A 53 5.24 13.76 11.50
CA ASN A 53 4.15 12.83 11.20
C ASN A 53 4.18 12.35 9.73
N LEU A 54 5.24 12.66 8.97
CA LEU A 54 5.46 12.12 7.63
C LEU A 54 5.68 10.61 7.73
N GLY A 55 4.72 9.84 7.21
CA GLY A 55 4.81 8.38 7.07
C GLY A 55 3.87 7.57 7.96
N MET A 56 3.09 8.18 8.87
CA MET A 56 2.08 7.45 9.65
C MET A 56 0.77 7.34 8.85
N GLY A 57 0.48 6.14 8.36
CA GLY A 57 -0.78 5.87 7.65
C GLY A 57 -1.97 5.96 8.61
N SER A 58 -3.01 6.69 8.20
CA SER A 58 -4.34 6.54 8.79
C SER A 58 -5.14 5.59 7.90
N TYR A 59 -5.77 4.60 8.51
CA TYR A 59 -6.48 3.53 7.81
C TYR A 59 -7.93 3.48 8.27
N VAL A 60 -8.82 3.03 7.41
CA VAL A 60 -10.21 2.69 7.78
C VAL A 60 -10.49 1.26 7.34
N VAL A 61 -10.91 0.43 8.28
CA VAL A 61 -11.43 -0.92 8.03
C VAL A 61 -12.95 -0.82 7.93
N ASN A 62 -13.53 -1.12 6.78
CA ASN A 62 -14.98 -1.14 6.61
C ASN A 62 -15.59 -2.33 7.38
N LYS A 63 -16.56 -2.08 8.26
CA LYS A 63 -17.22 -3.11 9.09
C LYS A 63 -17.97 -4.15 8.28
N HIS A 64 -18.52 -3.76 7.13
CA HIS A 64 -19.37 -4.61 6.30
C HIS A 64 -18.58 -5.42 5.27
N THR A 65 -17.45 -4.90 4.79
CA THR A 65 -16.70 -5.52 3.68
C THR A 65 -15.30 -5.99 4.06
N GLY A 66 -14.77 -5.59 5.23
CA GLY A 66 -13.39 -5.87 5.64
C GLY A 66 -12.32 -5.22 4.77
N VAL A 67 -12.72 -4.31 3.86
CA VAL A 67 -11.80 -3.54 3.04
C VAL A 67 -11.06 -2.55 3.92
N ILE A 68 -9.73 -2.47 3.75
CA ILE A 68 -8.90 -1.48 4.40
C ILE A 68 -8.52 -0.42 3.38
N THR A 69 -8.79 0.83 3.70
CA THR A 69 -8.40 2.00 2.91
C THR A 69 -7.39 2.84 3.68
N ALA A 70 -6.40 3.40 2.99
CA ALA A 70 -5.45 4.35 3.53
C ALA A 70 -5.90 5.77 3.15
N HIS A 71 -5.88 6.67 4.13
CA HIS A 71 -6.38 8.04 4.05
C HIS A 71 -5.25 9.04 4.33
N SER A 72 -5.46 10.27 3.86
CA SER A 72 -4.52 11.38 4.06
C SER A 72 -4.45 11.80 5.54
N SER A 73 -3.53 12.70 5.86
CA SER A 73 -3.12 13.11 7.22
C SER A 73 -4.18 13.83 8.07
N MET A 74 -5.47 13.64 7.79
CA MET A 74 -6.58 14.22 8.56
C MET A 74 -6.65 13.64 9.98
N GLY A 75 -7.35 14.35 10.87
CA GLY A 75 -7.66 13.83 12.21
C GLY A 75 -8.53 12.57 12.12
N LEU A 76 -8.39 11.64 13.08
CA LEU A 76 -9.12 10.36 13.03
C LEU A 76 -10.63 10.54 13.01
N GLU A 77 -11.15 11.49 13.81
CA GLU A 77 -12.58 11.81 13.83
C GLU A 77 -13.07 12.36 12.48
N ALA A 78 -12.25 13.18 11.80
CA ALA A 78 -12.59 13.72 10.48
C ALA A 78 -12.65 12.61 9.43
N ILE A 79 -11.68 11.68 9.45
CA ILE A 79 -11.66 10.50 8.59
C ILE A 79 -12.90 9.63 8.83
N GLY A 80 -13.27 9.41 10.09
CA GLY A 80 -14.47 8.66 10.46
C GLY A 80 -15.74 9.27 9.92
N LYS A 81 -15.93 10.56 10.19
CA LYS A 81 -17.11 11.31 9.72
C LYS A 81 -17.21 11.30 8.20
N GLU A 82 -16.11 11.55 7.50
CA GLU A 82 -16.09 11.55 6.03
C GLU A 82 -16.37 10.15 5.46
N PHE A 83 -15.81 9.11 6.08
CA PHE A 83 -16.05 7.73 5.68
C PHE A 83 -17.52 7.34 5.84
N ASP A 84 -18.12 7.70 6.98
CA ASP A 84 -19.53 7.42 7.23
C ASP A 84 -20.41 8.19 6.22
N GLN A 85 -20.14 9.48 6.00
CA GLN A 85 -20.88 10.31 5.03
C GLN A 85 -20.80 9.78 3.59
N THR A 86 -19.60 9.39 3.15
CA THR A 86 -19.42 8.84 1.79
C THR A 86 -20.08 7.48 1.65
N THR A 87 -20.01 6.63 2.68
CA THR A 87 -20.68 5.33 2.71
C THR A 87 -22.21 5.47 2.65
N GLU A 88 -22.78 6.35 3.47
CA GLU A 88 -24.23 6.65 3.48
C GLU A 88 -24.71 7.22 2.13
N ALA A 89 -23.87 8.04 1.48
CA ALA A 89 -24.15 8.60 0.15
C ALA A 89 -23.95 7.60 -1.00
N GLY A 90 -23.47 6.38 -0.74
CA GLY A 90 -23.14 5.39 -1.76
C GLY A 90 -21.94 5.79 -2.65
N LEU A 91 -21.11 6.71 -2.18
CA LEU A 91 -19.92 7.19 -2.89
C LEU A 91 -18.69 6.34 -2.54
N PRO A 92 -17.70 6.21 -3.45
CA PRO A 92 -16.46 5.53 -3.13
C PRO A 92 -15.71 6.26 -2.02
N PRO A 93 -15.03 5.54 -1.11
CA PRO A 93 -14.22 6.15 -0.07
C PRO A 93 -13.08 6.96 -0.70
N GLN A 94 -12.75 8.11 -0.12
CA GLN A 94 -11.68 8.99 -0.61
C GLN A 94 -10.28 8.38 -0.46
N GLY A 95 -10.12 7.41 0.45
CA GLY A 95 -8.89 6.68 0.64
C GLY A 95 -8.62 5.64 -0.46
N TYR A 96 -7.35 5.27 -0.65
CA TYR A 96 -7.00 4.19 -1.57
C TYR A 96 -7.03 2.84 -0.84
N GLN A 97 -7.58 1.82 -1.49
CA GLN A 97 -7.62 0.48 -0.92
C GLN A 97 -6.21 -0.11 -0.78
N VAL A 98 -5.91 -0.66 0.40
CA VAL A 98 -4.66 -1.36 0.71
C VAL A 98 -4.86 -2.84 1.01
N TYR A 99 -6.10 -3.24 1.33
CA TYR A 99 -6.49 -4.64 1.53
C TYR A 99 -7.97 -4.87 1.16
N PRO A 100 -8.34 -6.02 0.55
CA PRO A 100 -7.44 -7.01 -0.04
C PRO A 100 -6.62 -6.41 -1.17
N LYS A 101 -5.44 -6.97 -1.41
CA LYS A 101 -4.60 -6.61 -2.56
C LYS A 101 -5.42 -6.87 -3.82
N GLN A 102 -5.43 -5.88 -4.71
CA GLN A 102 -6.21 -5.89 -5.95
C GLN A 102 -5.35 -6.28 -7.14
N ARG A 103 -4.03 -6.09 -7.03
CA ARG A 103 -3.10 -6.20 -8.15
C ARG A 103 -1.83 -6.93 -7.72
N ARG A 104 -1.32 -7.77 -8.61
CA ARG A 104 0.01 -8.37 -8.50
C ARG A 104 0.84 -7.90 -9.68
N ILE A 105 2.01 -7.35 -9.41
CA ILE A 105 3.00 -6.95 -10.40
C ILE A 105 4.15 -7.94 -10.28
N HIS A 106 4.32 -8.78 -11.29
CA HIS A 106 5.50 -9.61 -11.45
C HIS A 106 6.47 -8.91 -12.40
N LEU A 107 7.76 -8.96 -12.09
CA LEU A 107 8.79 -8.35 -12.92
C LEU A 107 9.93 -9.34 -13.12
N THR A 108 10.43 -9.40 -14.35
CA THR A 108 11.53 -10.27 -14.77
C THR A 108 12.53 -9.43 -15.55
N ARG A 109 13.80 -9.45 -15.16
CA ARG A 109 14.86 -8.72 -15.84
C ARG A 109 15.13 -9.38 -17.20
N VAL A 110 14.97 -8.61 -18.26
CA VAL A 110 15.19 -9.05 -19.64
C VAL A 110 16.60 -8.67 -20.10
N PHE A 111 17.08 -7.52 -19.66
CA PHE A 111 18.36 -6.96 -20.07
C PHE A 111 18.94 -6.08 -18.97
N GLU A 112 20.27 -6.05 -18.86
CA GLU A 112 20.98 -5.12 -17.99
C GLU A 112 22.34 -4.78 -18.59
N ASP A 113 22.67 -3.49 -18.55
CA ASP A 113 23.99 -2.95 -18.84
C ASP A 113 24.40 -1.97 -17.72
N PRO A 114 25.58 -1.32 -17.77
CA PRO A 114 26.02 -0.39 -16.73
C PRO A 114 25.09 0.82 -16.49
N ASN A 115 24.30 1.24 -17.48
CA ASN A 115 23.49 2.46 -17.46
C ASN A 115 21.98 2.18 -17.38
N THR A 116 21.53 1.05 -17.92
CA THR A 116 20.13 0.73 -18.12
C THR A 116 19.81 -0.69 -17.66
N ILE A 117 18.55 -0.89 -17.30
CA ILE A 117 17.98 -2.21 -17.02
C ILE A 117 16.57 -2.24 -17.59
N ILE A 118 16.22 -3.33 -18.24
CA ILE A 118 14.89 -3.54 -18.80
C ILE A 118 14.23 -4.69 -18.06
N TYR A 119 13.06 -4.42 -17.50
CA TYR A 119 12.19 -5.41 -16.88
C TYR A 119 10.98 -5.66 -17.75
N ARG A 120 10.63 -6.93 -17.98
CA ARG A 120 9.29 -7.29 -18.39
C ARG A 120 8.40 -7.32 -17.16
N VAL A 121 7.40 -6.46 -17.15
CA VAL A 121 6.46 -6.31 -16.04
C VAL A 121 5.11 -6.85 -16.45
N HIS A 122 4.58 -7.79 -15.67
CA HIS A 122 3.26 -8.39 -15.84
C HIS A 122 2.36 -8.02 -14.67
N LEU A 123 1.28 -7.29 -14.96
CA LEU A 123 0.26 -6.89 -14.01
C LEU A 123 -0.95 -7.83 -14.11
N THR A 124 -1.27 -8.49 -13.00
CA THR A 124 -2.46 -9.35 -12.86
C THR A 124 -3.46 -8.69 -11.89
N PHE A 125 -4.74 -8.70 -12.24
CA PHE A 125 -5.81 -8.25 -11.33
C PHE A 125 -6.28 -9.42 -10.47
N LEU A 126 -6.08 -9.33 -9.15
CA LEU A 126 -6.35 -10.43 -8.23
C LEU A 126 -7.86 -10.71 -8.05
N ALA A 127 -8.70 -9.70 -8.29
CA ALA A 127 -10.16 -9.86 -8.26
C ALA A 127 -10.71 -10.64 -9.47
N ASN A 128 -9.95 -10.69 -10.57
CA ASN A 128 -10.32 -11.43 -11.77
C ASN A 128 -9.05 -12.03 -12.41
N PRO A 129 -8.56 -13.16 -11.88
CA PRO A 129 -7.29 -13.74 -12.29
C PRO A 129 -7.30 -14.23 -13.75
N ASP A 130 -8.48 -14.51 -14.30
CA ASP A 130 -8.65 -14.98 -15.68
C ASP A 130 -8.67 -13.84 -16.71
N SER A 131 -8.75 -12.58 -16.24
CA SER A 131 -8.59 -11.44 -17.12
C SER A 131 -7.15 -11.41 -17.66
N PRO A 132 -6.95 -11.21 -18.98
CA PRO A 132 -5.60 -11.09 -19.52
C PRO A 132 -4.92 -9.92 -18.81
N GLY A 133 -3.83 -10.23 -18.11
CA GLY A 133 -3.01 -9.23 -17.44
C GLY A 133 -2.41 -8.24 -18.44
N ILE A 134 -1.83 -7.16 -17.92
CA ILE A 134 -1.13 -6.18 -18.76
C ILE A 134 0.36 -6.50 -18.69
N THR A 135 0.98 -6.77 -19.84
CA THR A 135 2.43 -6.95 -19.95
C THR A 135 3.04 -5.72 -20.61
N GLN A 136 4.09 -5.17 -20.02
CA GLN A 136 4.87 -4.08 -20.61
C GLN A 136 6.35 -4.19 -20.25
N ASP A 137 7.22 -3.68 -21.12
CA ASP A 137 8.64 -3.55 -20.81
C ASP A 137 8.89 -2.19 -20.15
N VAL A 138 9.61 -2.20 -19.03
CA VAL A 138 9.98 -1.03 -18.24
C VAL A 138 11.49 -0.87 -18.30
N GLU A 139 11.94 0.17 -18.98
CA GLU A 139 13.34 0.59 -19.00
C GLU A 139 13.61 1.51 -17.81
N ILE A 140 14.66 1.23 -17.06
CA ILE A 140 15.13 2.04 -15.95
C ILE A 140 16.55 2.52 -16.27
N THR A 141 16.75 3.83 -16.31
CA THR A 141 18.07 4.47 -16.30
C THR A 141 18.58 4.49 -14.87
N LYS A 142 19.82 4.02 -14.63
CA LYS A 142 20.38 3.86 -13.27
C LYS A 142 20.86 5.18 -12.65
N ASN A 143 21.33 6.15 -13.45
CA ASN A 143 21.85 7.43 -12.98
C ASN A 143 21.58 8.59 -13.97
N PRO A 144 20.72 9.58 -13.64
CA PRO A 144 19.81 9.57 -12.50
C PRO A 144 18.74 8.49 -12.67
N ILE A 145 18.17 8.02 -11.56
CA ILE A 145 17.07 7.05 -11.60
C ILE A 145 15.89 7.64 -12.36
N ARG A 146 15.60 7.06 -13.52
CA ARG A 146 14.46 7.40 -14.40
C ARG A 146 13.89 6.13 -14.98
N HIS A 147 12.63 6.17 -15.42
CA HIS A 147 12.01 5.02 -16.03
C HIS A 147 11.08 5.42 -17.18
N ARG A 148 10.87 4.47 -18.09
CA ARG A 148 9.90 4.55 -19.18
C ARG A 148 9.19 3.19 -19.32
N PRO A 149 7.87 3.15 -19.53
CA PRO A 149 6.92 4.29 -19.55
C PRO A 149 6.79 4.99 -18.18
N THR A 150 6.21 6.21 -18.12
CA THR A 150 6.08 7.00 -16.87
C THR A 150 4.77 6.75 -16.12
N ASP A 151 4.12 5.62 -16.37
CA ASP A 151 2.88 5.25 -15.71
C ASP A 151 3.13 4.73 -14.27
N ARG A 152 2.04 4.58 -13.52
CA ARG A 152 2.09 4.18 -12.11
C ARG A 152 2.70 2.78 -11.90
N VAL A 153 2.44 1.82 -12.80
CA VAL A 153 2.96 0.45 -12.67
C VAL A 153 4.48 0.46 -12.85
N SER A 154 4.96 1.18 -13.87
CA SER A 154 6.39 1.37 -14.12
C SER A 154 7.08 2.09 -12.95
N GLY A 155 6.44 3.11 -12.38
CA GLY A 155 6.96 3.82 -11.20
C GLY A 155 7.08 2.92 -9.96
N VAL A 156 6.09 2.05 -9.71
CA VAL A 156 6.12 1.09 -8.61
C VAL A 156 7.22 0.04 -8.82
N ALA A 157 7.29 -0.57 -10.01
CA ALA A 157 8.31 -1.56 -10.34
C ALA A 157 9.72 -0.98 -10.20
N THR A 158 9.93 0.24 -10.70
CA THR A 158 11.21 0.97 -10.59
C THR A 158 11.59 1.22 -9.13
N SER A 159 10.65 1.73 -8.33
CA SER A 159 10.89 2.05 -6.92
C SER A 159 11.25 0.80 -6.11
N TRP A 160 10.54 -0.31 -6.35
CA TRP A 160 10.82 -1.58 -5.70
C TRP A 160 12.19 -2.14 -6.11
N ALA A 161 12.49 -2.19 -7.41
CA ALA A 161 13.75 -2.73 -7.91
C ALA A 161 14.95 -1.88 -7.44
N TYR A 162 14.78 -0.56 -7.37
CA TYR A 162 15.79 0.34 -6.82
C TYR A 162 15.98 0.16 -5.31
N ALA A 163 14.90 0.02 -4.54
CA ALA A 163 15.02 -0.26 -3.10
C ALA A 163 15.72 -1.59 -2.84
N GLN A 164 15.42 -2.62 -3.64
CA GLN A 164 16.08 -3.92 -3.55
C GLN A 164 17.55 -3.86 -3.95
N SER A 165 17.90 -3.12 -5.01
CA SER A 165 19.30 -2.97 -5.43
C SER A 165 20.13 -2.20 -4.40
N ARG A 166 19.51 -1.26 -3.68
CA ARG A 166 20.13 -0.55 -2.55
C ARG A 166 20.39 -1.46 -1.36
N SER A 167 19.57 -2.48 -1.13
CA SER A 167 19.74 -3.40 0.00
C SER A 167 20.70 -4.54 -0.30
N THR A 168 20.69 -5.09 -1.53
CA THR A 168 21.51 -6.24 -1.93
C THR A 168 22.77 -5.87 -2.71
N GLY A 169 22.89 -4.63 -3.17
CA GLY A 169 23.98 -4.17 -4.04
C GLY A 169 23.82 -4.57 -5.51
N THR A 170 22.79 -5.34 -5.86
CA THR A 170 22.55 -5.83 -7.23
C THR A 170 21.10 -5.64 -7.64
N TRP A 171 20.86 -5.31 -8.91
CA TRP A 171 19.48 -5.27 -9.42
C TRP A 171 18.86 -6.67 -9.42
N PRO A 172 17.61 -6.81 -8.95
CA PRO A 172 16.96 -8.11 -8.85
C PRO A 172 16.69 -8.72 -10.23
N ALA A 173 16.89 -10.03 -10.38
CA ALA A 173 16.55 -10.74 -11.60
C ALA A 173 15.02 -10.91 -11.76
N GLU A 174 14.32 -11.08 -10.65
CA GLU A 174 12.86 -11.20 -10.61
C GLU A 174 12.29 -10.60 -9.33
N GLY A 175 10.98 -10.36 -9.31
CA GLY A 175 10.29 -9.85 -8.15
C GLY A 175 8.77 -9.92 -8.28
N THR A 176 8.10 -9.92 -7.14
CA THR A 176 6.64 -9.86 -7.08
C THR A 176 6.21 -8.80 -6.06
N ILE A 177 5.30 -7.93 -6.47
CA ILE A 177 4.75 -6.84 -5.67
C ILE A 177 3.23 -6.98 -5.66
N GLU A 178 2.62 -6.94 -4.48
CA GLU A 178 1.16 -6.96 -4.35
C GLU A 178 0.65 -5.62 -3.79
N GLN A 179 -0.31 -5.02 -4.49
CA GLN A 179 -0.93 -3.73 -4.16
C GLN A 179 -2.42 -3.84 -3.96
#